data_AF-A0A945CJH7-F1
#
_entry.id   AF-A0A945CJH7-F1
#
_cell.length_a   1.000
_cell.length_b   1.000
_cell.length_c   1.000
_cell.angle_alpha   90.00
_cell.angle_beta   90.00
_cell.angle_gamma   90.00
#
_symmetry.space_group_name_H-M   'P 1'
#
loop_
_entity.id
_entity.type
_entity.pdbx_description
1 polymer ?
#
loop_
_entity_poly.entity_id
_entity_poly.type
_entity_poly.pdbx_seq_one_letter_code
_entity_poly.pdbx_strand_id
1 'polypeptide(L)'
;CAVVETSCNRYGIRRPGDMGEIGNYLVMTNHNYCDHSFDENNERTDLPMTRFGNESTNPGSAVRFWTLMWDIRHGYGEIDRERAMELMCGHHQHDRDGNRIEAPAGEPGLQFEGDVTCPHRGGFPDTWENGSADSKVMVHGEDLRILWTLGRPCEWQGAWDEVELD
;
A
#
# COMPACT_ATOMS: atom_id res chain seq x y z
N CYS A 1 14.79 -3.52 -5.47
CA CYS A 1 13.51 -4.06 -4.98
C CYS A 1 12.70 -4.56 -6.18
N ALA A 2 11.86 -5.59 -6.02
CA ALA A 2 10.93 -6.06 -7.04
C ALA A 2 9.64 -6.54 -6.37
N VAL A 3 8.51 -6.40 -7.07
CA VAL A 3 7.22 -6.97 -6.68
C VAL A 3 7.00 -8.23 -7.52
N VAL A 4 6.62 -9.32 -6.87
CA VAL A 4 6.21 -10.55 -7.55
C VAL A 4 4.71 -10.70 -7.41
N GLU A 5 4.00 -10.61 -8.53
CA GLU A 5 2.57 -10.88 -8.61
C GLU A 5 2.39 -12.37 -8.89
N THR A 6 1.53 -13.06 -8.14
CA THR A 6 1.42 -14.53 -8.24
C THR A 6 -0.03 -14.98 -8.42
N SER A 7 -0.23 -16.03 -9.21
CA SER A 7 -1.45 -16.85 -9.23
C SER A 7 -1.08 -18.32 -8.94
N CYS A 8 -2.05 -19.24 -9.05
CA CYS A 8 -1.81 -20.66 -8.77
C CYS A 8 -0.79 -21.33 -9.71
N ASN A 9 -0.59 -20.82 -10.93
CA ASN A 9 0.32 -21.39 -11.91
C ASN A 9 1.11 -20.34 -12.72
N ARG A 10 1.08 -19.08 -12.30
CA ARG A 10 1.73 -17.97 -13.02
C ARG A 10 2.36 -17.00 -12.05
N TYR A 11 3.37 -16.28 -12.50
CA TYR A 11 3.84 -15.08 -11.80
C TYR A 11 4.29 -13.98 -12.76
N GLY A 12 4.24 -12.73 -12.31
CA GLY A 12 4.80 -11.57 -13.00
C GLY A 12 5.79 -10.85 -12.09
N ILE A 13 6.77 -10.16 -12.68
CA ILE A 13 7.76 -9.39 -11.91
C ILE A 13 7.67 -7.93 -12.34
N ARG A 14 7.37 -7.07 -11.37
CA ARG A 14 7.35 -5.62 -11.49
C ARG A 14 8.59 -5.00 -10.87
N ARG A 15 9.15 -4.01 -11.55
CA ARG A 15 10.29 -3.20 -11.13
C ARG A 15 9.91 -1.71 -11.09
N PRO A 16 10.65 -0.88 -10.34
CA PRO A 16 10.41 0.55 -10.32
C PRO A 16 10.42 1.12 -11.74
N GLY A 17 9.42 1.95 -12.06
CA GLY A 17 9.24 2.56 -13.37
C GLY A 17 8.19 1.85 -14.23
N ASP A 18 7.89 0.58 -13.98
CA ASP A 18 6.89 -0.18 -14.74
C ASP A 18 5.48 0.44 -14.63
N MET A 19 5.17 1.14 -13.53
CA MET A 19 3.88 1.81 -13.31
C MET A 19 4.01 3.34 -13.25
N GLY A 20 5.12 3.90 -13.76
CA GLY A 20 5.36 5.34 -13.77
C GLY A 20 5.93 5.90 -12.45
N GLU A 21 6.43 5.03 -11.56
CA GLU A 21 7.21 5.45 -10.39
C GLU A 21 8.38 6.36 -10.81
N ILE A 22 8.60 7.47 -10.10
CA ILE A 22 9.82 8.28 -10.25
C ILE A 22 10.90 7.71 -9.34
N GLY A 23 11.97 7.19 -9.92
CA GLY A 23 13.07 6.61 -9.16
C GLY A 23 12.81 5.16 -8.73
N ASN A 24 13.21 4.82 -7.50
CA ASN A 24 13.39 3.44 -7.05
C ASN A 24 12.42 3.06 -5.92
N TYR A 25 11.12 3.29 -6.14
CA TYR A 25 10.07 2.80 -5.25
C TYR A 25 9.11 1.86 -6.00
N LEU A 26 8.35 1.09 -5.22
CA LEU A 26 7.33 0.17 -5.69
C LEU A 26 6.16 0.21 -4.70
N VAL A 27 4.94 0.13 -5.23
CA VAL A 27 3.72 -0.09 -4.44
C VAL A 27 3.08 -1.41 -4.87
N MET A 28 2.56 -2.13 -3.90
CA MET A 28 1.73 -3.32 -4.12
C MET A 28 0.59 -3.31 -3.13
N THR A 29 -0.61 -3.60 -3.61
CA THR A 29 -1.79 -3.84 -2.76
C THR A 29 -2.31 -5.26 -3.03
N ASN A 30 -3.59 -5.42 -3.37
CA ASN A 30 -4.26 -6.71 -3.52
C ASN A 30 -4.81 -6.90 -4.94
N HIS A 31 -4.08 -6.47 -5.97
CA HIS A 31 -4.41 -6.70 -7.38
C HIS A 31 -3.13 -6.68 -8.24
N ASN A 32 -3.24 -7.13 -9.49
CA ASN A 32 -2.10 -7.30 -10.39
C ASN A 32 -2.05 -6.20 -11.46
N TYR A 33 -0.84 -5.89 -11.92
CA TYR A 33 -0.55 -4.94 -13.00
C TYR A 33 0.37 -5.47 -14.09
N CYS A 34 1.13 -6.55 -13.85
CA CYS A 34 2.06 -7.06 -14.85
C CYS A 34 1.32 -7.38 -16.16
N ASP A 35 1.81 -6.81 -17.25
CA ASP A 35 1.31 -6.99 -18.62
C ASP A 35 1.73 -8.33 -19.25
N HIS A 36 2.52 -9.11 -18.52
CA HIS A 36 3.04 -10.42 -18.90
C HIS A 36 3.02 -11.36 -17.69
N SER A 37 3.29 -12.65 -17.94
CA SER A 37 3.49 -13.64 -16.88
C SER A 37 4.45 -14.73 -17.30
N PHE A 38 5.06 -15.39 -16.33
CA PHE A 38 5.83 -16.63 -16.46
C PHE A 38 4.92 -17.80 -16.10
N ASP A 39 5.04 -18.91 -16.85
CA ASP A 39 4.30 -20.15 -16.61
C ASP A 39 5.04 -21.14 -15.70
N GLU A 40 4.51 -22.36 -15.56
CA GLU A 40 5.11 -23.42 -14.73
C GLU A 40 6.50 -23.88 -15.19
N ASN A 41 6.89 -23.59 -16.44
CA ASN A 41 8.21 -23.90 -16.99
C ASN A 41 9.17 -22.72 -16.92
N ASN A 42 8.78 -21.62 -16.25
CA ASN A 42 9.52 -20.36 -16.20
C ASN A 42 9.69 -19.73 -17.60
N GLU A 43 8.74 -19.95 -18.50
CA GLU A 43 8.73 -19.30 -19.81
C GLU A 43 7.86 -18.04 -19.76
N ARG A 44 8.40 -16.91 -20.24
CA ARG A 44 7.64 -15.66 -20.35
C ARG A 44 6.57 -15.79 -21.42
N THR A 45 5.37 -15.34 -21.10
CA THR A 45 4.19 -15.36 -21.96
C THR A 45 3.55 -13.97 -22.01
N ASP A 46 2.79 -13.70 -23.09
CA ASP A 46 2.02 -12.46 -23.26
C ASP A 46 0.69 -12.47 -22.48
N LEU A 47 0.47 -13.46 -21.62
CA LEU A 47 -0.71 -13.49 -20.76
C LEU A 47 -0.51 -12.54 -19.57
N PRO A 48 -1.28 -11.45 -19.44
CA PRO A 48 -1.08 -10.49 -18.36
C PRO A 48 -1.60 -11.02 -17.02
N MET A 49 -0.93 -10.63 -15.93
CA MET A 49 -1.35 -10.98 -14.57
C MET A 49 -2.68 -10.32 -14.18
N THR A 50 -3.08 -9.24 -14.86
CA THR A 50 -4.39 -8.57 -14.70
C THR A 50 -5.58 -9.49 -14.99
N ARG A 51 -5.38 -10.60 -15.71
CA ARG A 51 -6.41 -11.64 -15.89
C ARG A 51 -6.77 -12.36 -14.58
N PHE A 52 -5.85 -12.40 -13.62
CA PHE A 52 -6.01 -13.07 -12.33
C PHE A 52 -6.41 -12.12 -11.19
N GLY A 53 -6.75 -10.88 -11.52
CA GLY A 53 -7.14 -9.84 -10.58
C GLY A 53 -6.61 -8.50 -11.05
N ASN A 54 -7.50 -7.51 -11.16
CA ASN A 54 -7.17 -6.17 -11.65
C ASN A 54 -7.94 -5.11 -10.84
N GLU A 55 -7.81 -3.85 -11.24
CA GLU A 55 -8.50 -2.75 -10.59
C GLU A 55 -10.03 -2.88 -10.63
N SER A 56 -10.61 -3.40 -11.71
CA SER A 56 -12.05 -3.57 -11.82
C SER A 56 -12.58 -4.68 -10.91
N THR A 57 -11.80 -5.75 -10.68
CA THR A 57 -12.19 -6.82 -9.76
C THR A 57 -11.90 -6.47 -8.29
N ASN A 58 -10.99 -5.52 -8.05
CA ASN A 58 -10.58 -5.08 -6.71
C ASN A 58 -10.49 -3.54 -6.61
N PRO A 59 -11.60 -2.80 -6.72
CA PRO A 59 -11.58 -1.34 -6.82
C PRO A 59 -10.95 -0.67 -5.60
N GLY A 60 -11.26 -1.13 -4.38
CA GLY A 60 -10.63 -0.57 -3.17
C GLY A 60 -9.15 -0.85 -3.03
N SER A 61 -8.66 -1.87 -3.72
CA SER A 61 -7.22 -2.16 -3.84
C SER A 61 -6.53 -1.16 -4.77
N ALA A 62 -7.22 -0.77 -5.85
CA ALA A 62 -6.75 0.24 -6.80
C ALA A 62 -6.66 1.62 -6.15
N VAL A 63 -7.67 2.02 -5.37
CA VAL A 63 -7.67 3.31 -4.64
C VAL A 63 -6.46 3.40 -3.71
N ARG A 64 -6.21 2.38 -2.87
CA ARG A 64 -5.04 2.34 -1.98
C ARG A 64 -3.71 2.34 -2.74
N PHE A 65 -3.65 1.64 -3.87
CA PHE A 65 -2.45 1.64 -4.72
C PHE A 65 -2.12 3.04 -5.22
N TRP A 66 -3.08 3.74 -5.82
CA TRP A 66 -2.87 5.09 -6.33
C TRP A 66 -2.58 6.08 -5.21
N THR A 67 -3.25 5.93 -4.06
CA THR A 67 -2.99 6.74 -2.86
C THR A 67 -1.52 6.62 -2.42
N LEU A 68 -1.02 5.40 -2.23
CA LEU A 68 0.37 5.17 -1.84
C LEU A 68 1.37 5.57 -2.94
N MET A 69 1.04 5.35 -4.22
CA MET A 69 1.87 5.76 -5.34
C MET A 69 2.10 7.27 -5.34
N TRP A 70 1.05 8.06 -5.08
CA TRP A 70 1.13 9.51 -5.04
C TRP A 70 1.72 10.03 -3.74
N ASP A 71 1.38 9.44 -2.59
CA ASP A 71 2.00 9.79 -1.32
C ASP A 71 3.53 9.64 -1.35
N ILE A 72 4.01 8.53 -1.90
CA ILE A 72 5.45 8.29 -2.05
C ILE A 72 6.04 9.24 -3.08
N ARG A 73 5.34 9.47 -4.20
CA ARG A 73 5.81 10.37 -5.27
C ARG A 73 5.98 11.80 -4.79
N HIS A 74 5.01 12.33 -4.06
CA HIS A 74 5.03 13.71 -3.57
C HIS A 74 6.14 13.95 -2.53
N GLY A 75 6.50 12.92 -1.76
CA GLY A 75 7.60 12.98 -0.79
C GLY A 75 8.88 12.30 -1.27
N TYR A 76 9.02 11.96 -2.55
CA TYR A 76 10.11 11.09 -3.00
C TYR A 76 11.48 11.75 -2.76
N GLY A 77 12.36 11.04 -2.05
CA GLY A 77 13.66 11.55 -1.60
C GLY A 77 13.66 12.17 -0.20
N GLU A 78 12.48 12.38 0.39
CA GLU A 78 12.29 12.95 1.73
C GLU A 78 11.61 11.96 2.70
N ILE A 79 11.37 10.72 2.27
CA ILE A 79 10.76 9.68 3.11
C ILE A 79 11.82 9.11 4.05
N ASP A 80 11.77 9.55 5.31
CA ASP A 80 12.48 8.92 6.40
C ASP A 80 11.59 7.90 7.14
N ARG A 81 12.09 7.38 8.27
CA ARG A 81 11.39 6.43 9.13
C ARG A 81 10.05 6.99 9.62
N GLU A 82 10.03 8.23 10.10
CA GLU A 82 8.84 8.85 10.68
C GLU A 82 7.80 9.05 9.59
N ARG A 83 8.21 9.55 8.42
CA ARG A 83 7.34 9.71 7.27
C ARG A 83 6.77 8.37 6.80
N ALA A 84 7.58 7.31 6.75
CA ALA A 84 7.09 5.98 6.40
C ALA A 84 6.02 5.47 7.38
N MET A 85 6.18 5.73 8.68
CA MET A 85 5.16 5.42 9.70
C MET A 85 3.89 6.25 9.51
N GLU A 86 4.01 7.54 9.20
CA GLU A 86 2.86 8.41 8.92
C GLU A 86 2.05 7.94 7.69
N LEU A 87 2.71 7.45 6.64
CA LEU A 87 2.02 6.90 5.47
C LEU A 87 1.08 5.75 5.86
N MET A 88 1.49 4.93 6.83
CA MET A 88 0.67 3.82 7.33
C MET A 88 -0.56 4.30 8.11
N CYS A 89 -0.58 5.55 8.58
CA CYS A 89 -1.72 6.17 9.28
C CYS A 89 -2.71 6.89 8.32
N GLY A 90 -2.50 6.82 7.01
CA GLY A 90 -3.24 7.62 6.04
C GLY A 90 -4.76 7.34 6.00
N HIS A 91 -5.55 8.41 6.14
CA HIS A 91 -7.02 8.44 6.03
C HIS A 91 -7.50 9.28 4.84
N HIS A 92 -6.64 9.52 3.86
CA HIS A 92 -6.96 10.21 2.61
C HIS A 92 -6.86 9.25 1.43
N GLN A 93 -7.25 9.72 0.26
CA GLN A 93 -7.04 9.03 -1.01
C GLN A 93 -6.32 9.94 -2.00
N HIS A 94 -5.76 9.38 -3.07
CA HIS A 94 -5.45 10.11 -4.29
C HIS A 94 -6.19 9.50 -5.47
N ASP A 95 -6.68 10.35 -6.37
CA ASP A 95 -7.11 9.89 -7.69
C ASP A 95 -5.91 9.49 -8.58
N ARG A 96 -6.20 9.03 -9.80
CA ARG A 96 -5.18 8.62 -10.76
C ARG A 96 -4.27 9.76 -11.21
N ASP A 97 -4.74 10.99 -11.16
CA ASP A 97 -4.01 12.19 -11.57
C ASP A 97 -3.19 12.79 -10.42
N GLY A 98 -3.32 12.24 -9.21
CA GLY A 98 -2.58 12.64 -8.02
C GLY A 98 -3.28 13.68 -7.18
N ASN A 99 -4.53 14.04 -7.48
CA ASN A 99 -5.28 14.96 -6.63
C ASN A 99 -5.66 14.26 -5.34
N ARG A 100 -5.36 14.93 -4.22
CA ARG A 100 -5.69 14.46 -2.88
C ARG A 100 -7.21 14.57 -2.66
N ILE A 101 -7.80 13.51 -2.13
CA ILE A 101 -9.22 13.42 -1.78
C ILE A 101 -9.31 13.22 -0.27
N GLU A 102 -10.07 14.10 0.38
CA GLU A 102 -10.38 14.05 1.81
C GLU A 102 -11.89 14.07 2.01
N ALA A 103 -12.33 13.65 3.20
CA ALA A 103 -13.72 13.81 3.59
C ALA A 103 -14.08 15.31 3.67
N PRO A 104 -15.26 15.73 3.19
CA PRO A 104 -15.71 17.12 3.34
C PRO A 104 -15.78 17.55 4.81
N ALA A 105 -15.66 18.86 5.04
CA ALA A 105 -15.75 19.41 6.38
C ALA A 105 -17.10 19.07 7.04
N GLY A 106 -17.05 18.45 8.22
CA GLY A 106 -18.23 18.03 8.97
C GLY A 106 -18.72 16.61 8.64
N GLU A 107 -18.16 15.96 7.63
CA GLU A 107 -18.43 14.56 7.31
C GLU A 107 -17.50 13.62 8.07
N PRO A 108 -17.90 12.35 8.30
CA PRO A 108 -16.99 11.34 8.81
C PRO A 108 -15.76 11.19 7.92
N GLY A 109 -14.60 10.99 8.55
CA GLY A 109 -13.35 10.78 7.82
C GLY A 109 -13.39 9.50 6.97
N LEU A 110 -12.60 9.47 5.90
CA LEU A 110 -12.59 8.35 4.95
C LEU A 110 -12.13 7.03 5.56
N GLN A 111 -11.56 7.03 6.78
CA GLN A 111 -11.23 5.78 7.46
C GLN A 111 -12.44 4.89 7.72
N PHE A 112 -13.66 5.45 7.87
CA PHE A 112 -14.83 4.66 8.23
C PHE A 112 -15.46 3.91 7.04
N GLU A 113 -15.44 4.51 5.85
CA GLU A 113 -16.15 3.98 4.68
C GLU A 113 -15.28 3.93 3.41
N GLY A 114 -14.14 4.62 3.41
CA GLY A 114 -13.24 4.73 2.27
C GLY A 114 -12.20 3.61 2.20
N ASP A 115 -11.67 3.44 1.00
CA ASP A 115 -10.52 2.58 0.74
C ASP A 115 -9.21 3.33 0.99
N VAL A 116 -8.82 3.45 2.25
CA VAL A 116 -7.62 4.19 2.70
C VAL A 116 -6.53 3.25 3.21
N THR A 117 -5.33 3.77 3.46
CA THR A 117 -4.20 2.98 3.99
C THR A 117 -4.49 2.44 5.40
N CYS A 118 -5.12 3.23 6.27
CA CYS A 118 -5.54 2.81 7.60
C CYS A 118 -7.08 2.79 7.74
N PRO A 119 -7.76 1.71 7.33
CA PRO A 119 -9.22 1.64 7.40
C PRO A 119 -9.73 1.25 8.79
N HIS A 120 -10.84 1.85 9.18
CA HIS A 120 -11.67 1.58 10.36
C HIS A 120 -13.00 1.00 9.90
N ARG A 121 -13.05 -0.28 9.53
CA ARG A 121 -14.21 -0.89 8.82
C ARG A 121 -15.44 -1.16 9.71
N GLY A 122 -15.83 -0.21 10.54
CA GLY A 122 -17.03 -0.20 11.39
C GLY A 122 -18.12 0.77 10.98
N GLY A 123 -17.86 1.61 9.98
CA GLY A 123 -18.72 2.76 9.72
C GLY A 123 -18.62 3.83 10.81
N PHE A 124 -19.54 4.80 10.76
CA PHE A 124 -19.59 5.93 11.69
C PHE A 124 -20.92 5.96 12.47
N PRO A 125 -20.91 6.05 13.81
CA PRO A 125 -19.74 6.02 14.69
C PRO A 125 -19.01 4.66 14.66
N ASP A 126 -17.70 4.66 14.97
CA ASP A 126 -16.83 3.48 14.82
C ASP A 126 -17.34 2.27 15.61
N THR A 127 -17.61 1.17 14.90
CA THR A 127 -17.75 -0.16 15.49
C THR A 127 -16.52 -0.99 15.16
N TRP A 128 -15.86 -1.57 16.16
CA TRP A 128 -14.70 -2.41 15.86
C TRP A 128 -15.14 -3.73 15.20
N GLU A 129 -15.15 -3.75 13.87
CA GLU A 129 -15.50 -4.93 13.06
C GLU A 129 -14.29 -5.47 12.28
N ASN A 130 -13.58 -4.59 11.58
CA ASN A 130 -12.40 -4.94 10.80
C ASN A 130 -11.52 -3.67 10.57
N GLY A 131 -10.34 -3.83 9.99
CA GLY A 131 -9.42 -2.72 9.72
C GLY A 131 -7.96 -3.15 9.68
N SER A 132 -7.04 -2.19 9.84
CA SER A 132 -5.62 -2.50 10.04
C SER A 132 -5.41 -3.25 11.34
N ALA A 133 -5.15 -4.55 11.25
CA ALA A 133 -4.84 -5.40 12.40
C ALA A 133 -3.46 -5.11 13.00
N ASP A 134 -2.53 -4.67 12.16
CA ASP A 134 -1.19 -4.25 12.53
C ASP A 134 -0.62 -3.35 11.43
N SER A 135 0.52 -2.72 11.69
CA SER A 135 1.32 -2.03 10.69
C SER A 135 2.79 -2.26 10.96
N LYS A 136 3.59 -2.34 9.90
CA LYS A 136 5.02 -2.61 9.99
C LYS A 136 5.78 -1.70 9.04
N VAL A 137 6.83 -1.07 9.55
CA VAL A 137 7.80 -0.31 8.75
C VAL A 137 9.16 -0.92 8.97
N MET A 138 9.84 -1.25 7.87
CA MET A 138 11.20 -1.77 7.90
C MET A 138 12.13 -0.75 7.26
N VAL A 139 13.17 -0.36 7.99
CA VAL A 139 14.18 0.59 7.53
C VAL A 139 15.51 -0.14 7.49
N HIS A 140 16.16 -0.09 6.33
CA HIS A 140 17.46 -0.72 6.10
C HIS A 140 18.47 0.37 5.70
N GLY A 141 19.44 0.62 6.59
CA GLY A 141 20.49 1.62 6.45
C GLY A 141 21.84 1.04 6.88
N GLU A 142 22.47 1.64 7.90
CA GLU A 142 23.64 1.03 8.58
C GLU A 142 23.23 -0.21 9.39
N ASP A 143 22.01 -0.20 9.92
CA ASP A 143 21.34 -1.29 10.64
C ASP A 143 19.98 -1.64 9.99
N LEU A 144 19.43 -2.78 10.36
CA LEU A 144 18.07 -3.18 9.98
C LEU A 144 17.13 -2.99 11.18
N ARG A 145 16.19 -2.05 11.05
CA ARG A 145 15.16 -1.77 12.06
C ARG A 145 13.79 -2.19 11.57
N ILE A 146 13.02 -2.84 12.44
CA ILE A 146 11.62 -3.18 12.20
C ILE A 146 10.78 -2.51 13.29
N LEU A 147 9.84 -1.66 12.87
CA LEU A 147 8.91 -0.97 13.74
C LEU A 147 7.48 -1.49 13.49
N TRP A 148 6.68 -1.68 14.53
CA TRP A 148 5.30 -2.15 14.37
C TRP A 148 4.31 -1.65 15.43
N THR A 149 3.03 -1.74 15.08
CA THR A 149 1.90 -1.58 16.02
C THR A 149 1.03 -2.84 16.00
N LEU A 150 0.41 -3.17 17.14
CA LEU A 150 -0.64 -4.18 17.23
C LEU A 150 -2.00 -3.48 17.26
N GLY A 151 -2.58 -3.29 16.09
CA GLY A 151 -3.80 -2.51 15.86
C GLY A 151 -3.56 -1.38 14.86
N ARG A 152 -4.55 -0.47 14.78
CA ARG A 152 -4.55 0.64 13.84
C ARG A 152 -3.43 1.63 14.19
N PRO A 153 -2.49 1.93 13.28
CA PRO A 153 -1.35 2.79 13.59
C PRO A 153 -1.77 4.24 13.94
N CYS A 154 -2.89 4.73 13.42
CA CYS A 154 -3.40 6.08 13.71
C CYS A 154 -3.97 6.25 15.12
N GLU A 155 -4.35 5.16 15.78
CA GLU A 155 -4.88 5.14 17.15
C GLU A 155 -3.79 4.77 18.18
N TRP A 156 -2.63 4.29 17.70
CA TRP A 156 -1.52 3.88 18.53
C TRP A 156 -1.01 5.04 19.38
N GLN A 157 -0.85 4.80 20.69
CA GLN A 157 -0.41 5.80 21.64
C GLN A 157 1.03 5.51 22.06
N GLY A 158 1.91 6.49 21.88
CA GLY A 158 3.33 6.38 22.18
C GLY A 158 4.16 5.89 21.00
N ALA A 159 5.40 5.48 21.28
CA ALA A 159 6.29 4.94 20.26
C ALA A 159 5.78 3.60 19.73
N TRP A 160 6.07 3.32 18.46
CA TRP A 160 5.88 1.97 17.91
C TRP A 160 6.86 1.01 18.57
N ASP A 161 6.48 -0.27 18.66
CA ASP A 161 7.42 -1.30 19.07
C ASP A 161 8.54 -1.39 18.04
N GLU A 162 9.77 -1.67 18.48
CA GLU A 162 10.96 -1.66 17.62
C GLU A 162 11.90 -2.83 17.95
N VAL A 163 12.49 -3.42 16.92
CA VAL A 163 13.64 -4.31 17.03
C VAL A 163 14.72 -3.90 16.03
N GLU A 164 15.96 -3.88 16.51
CA GLU A 164 17.18 -3.66 15.73
C GLU A 164 17.86 -5.02 15.50
N LEU A 165 18.25 -5.28 14.26
CA LEU A 165 18.89 -6.53 13.84
C LEU A 165 20.30 -6.22 13.31
N ASP A 166 21.28 -6.89 13.91
CA ASP A 166 22.71 -6.89 13.53
C ASP A 166 23.02 -7.80 12.32
#